data_AF-A0A814D7K9-F1
#
_entry.id   AF-A0A814D7K9-F1
#
_cell.length_a   1.000
_cell.length_b   1.000
_cell.length_c   1.000
_cell.angle_alpha   90.00
_cell.angle_beta   90.00
_cell.angle_gamma   90.00
#
_symmetry.space_group_name_H-M   'P 1'
#
loop_
_entity.id
_entity.type
_entity.pdbx_description
1 polymer ?
#
loop_
_entity_poly.entity_id
_entity_poly.type
_entity_poly.pdbx_seq_one_letter_code
_entity_poly.pdbx_strand_id
1 'polypeptide(L)'
;LFPAATFHNSANWAGFDCNDSCLPYLDPSDPLFIEIGSQLVQATINALNFTSHYYACDLFNEMTPPIRVMQAWLFLDGFWTTDRVQAFLSKVPLGNLILLDLYSEALPQYSRFNSFYGHPYIWNMLHDFGGNNEMFGTLRNVNTGPTAARNFSATLMIGIGITMEGINQNEVMYEFALEQSWRKQLNDEEIKDWLIEYVRRRYETSDPVPITTIVAWQLLETSVYNNNPHPSRPILVRRPALDMDEKIDFNVTSLLMAWSLMVDASSKLDSDLFRYDLVDLTKEVLRYYFTNVYFKLETAWKNSDLYEFGNQAAVMVDILNDTEILLASDRRFLLGNWIADAITFARNEEELQFYKFNAKLQVSIWGAKYTLGLYDYASKFWSGMMRDYYAPRWHVFLDTLARCLFEDQPLNVTYLNERIFLEAEFAFFTWQADYPTDTKGMQSTIQNVQCDSITIVQSLFKKYRQALSQLRFPDVSYSRDDQTYPHTYLN
;
A
#
# COMPACT_ATOMS: atom_id res chain seq x y z
N LEU A 1 14.92 22.38 30.76
CA LEU A 1 13.93 23.22 31.48
C LEU A 1 13.51 22.57 32.81
N PHE A 2 13.28 21.25 32.86
CA PHE A 2 12.88 20.54 34.09
C PHE A 2 13.90 19.44 34.45
N PRO A 3 15.00 19.75 35.15
CA PRO A 3 16.07 18.79 35.42
C PRO A 3 15.71 17.71 36.46
N ALA A 4 14.62 17.89 37.21
CA ALA A 4 14.13 16.93 38.21
C ALA A 4 13.05 15.98 37.67
N ALA A 5 12.64 16.17 36.42
CA ALA A 5 11.61 15.36 35.79
C ALA A 5 12.16 13.97 35.43
N THR A 6 11.33 12.94 35.61
CA THR A 6 11.71 11.56 35.26
C THR A 6 11.27 11.24 33.85
N PHE A 7 12.21 10.83 32.99
CA PHE A 7 11.94 10.41 31.62
C PHE A 7 12.44 8.99 31.35
N HIS A 8 11.75 8.29 30.46
CA HIS A 8 12.15 7.00 29.90
C HIS A 8 12.23 7.12 28.40
N ASN A 9 13.35 6.75 27.79
CA ASN A 9 13.45 6.81 26.32
C ASN A 9 12.72 5.62 25.68
N SER A 10 12.09 5.87 24.54
CA SER A 10 11.54 4.83 23.69
C SER A 10 12.65 3.93 23.15
N ALA A 11 12.27 2.72 22.71
CA ALA A 11 13.11 1.97 21.79
C ALA A 11 13.33 2.76 20.50
N ASN A 12 14.41 2.44 19.79
CA ASN A 12 14.61 2.92 18.44
C ASN A 12 13.49 2.42 17.53
N TRP A 13 12.88 3.31 16.74
CA TRP A 13 11.85 2.96 15.77
C TRP A 13 12.45 2.99 14.37
N ALA A 14 12.27 1.90 13.61
CA ALA A 14 12.66 1.75 12.21
C ALA A 14 14.11 2.14 11.85
N GLY A 15 15.06 2.02 12.78
CA GLY A 15 16.47 2.33 12.51
C GLY A 15 16.79 3.81 12.34
N PHE A 16 15.87 4.72 12.70
CA PHE A 16 16.14 6.16 12.67
C PHE A 16 17.29 6.54 13.61
N ASP A 17 17.99 7.64 13.31
CA ASP A 17 18.94 8.19 14.28
C ASP A 17 18.20 8.59 15.57
N CYS A 18 18.82 8.43 16.74
CA CYS A 18 18.15 8.78 18.01
C CYS A 18 17.90 10.30 18.18
N ASN A 19 18.43 11.15 17.31
CA ASN A 19 17.99 12.55 17.24
C ASN A 19 16.57 12.68 16.66
N ASP A 20 16.15 11.73 15.81
CA ASP A 20 14.85 11.69 15.13
C ASP A 20 13.93 10.57 15.69
N SER A 21 14.40 9.82 16.70
CA SER A 21 13.71 8.69 17.33
C SER A 21 14.06 8.62 18.83
N CYS A 22 13.98 7.45 19.47
CA CYS A 22 14.41 7.23 20.86
C CYS A 22 13.78 8.25 21.84
N LEU A 23 12.50 8.57 21.61
CA LEU A 23 11.80 9.71 22.17
C LEU A 23 11.73 9.64 23.71
N PRO A 24 11.99 10.74 24.43
CA PRO A 24 11.85 10.77 25.88
C PRO A 24 10.36 10.81 26.29
N TYR A 25 9.88 9.75 26.93
CA TYR A 25 8.57 9.69 27.58
C TYR A 25 8.65 10.22 29.00
N LEU A 26 7.81 11.20 29.33
CA LEU A 26 7.64 11.64 30.71
C LEU A 26 6.98 10.53 31.53
N ASP A 27 7.56 10.19 32.68
CA ASP A 27 7.00 9.17 33.56
C ASP A 27 5.57 9.57 33.99
N PRO A 28 4.57 8.67 33.86
CA PRO A 28 3.18 9.00 34.16
C PRO A 28 2.92 9.30 35.66
N SER A 29 3.87 8.98 36.54
CA SER A 29 3.82 9.34 37.97
C SER A 29 4.48 10.69 38.27
N ASP A 30 5.19 11.29 37.31
CA ASP A 30 5.79 12.61 37.47
C ASP A 30 4.68 13.69 37.49
N PRO A 31 4.70 14.63 38.44
CA PRO A 31 3.70 15.70 38.51
C PRO A 31 3.57 16.52 37.22
N LEU A 32 4.65 16.63 36.44
CA LEU A 32 4.64 17.35 35.16
C LEU A 32 3.74 16.68 34.13
N PHE A 33 3.44 15.38 34.25
CA PHE A 33 2.60 14.68 33.29
C PHE A 33 1.20 15.32 33.20
N ILE A 34 0.59 15.58 34.37
CA ILE A 34 -0.71 16.25 34.46
C ILE A 34 -0.60 17.72 34.06
N GLU A 35 0.45 18.41 34.49
CA GLU A 35 0.65 19.83 34.19
C GLU A 35 0.78 20.08 32.68
N ILE A 36 1.68 19.36 32.01
CA ILE A 36 1.92 19.48 30.57
C ILE A 36 0.69 19.02 29.79
N GLY A 37 0.10 17.89 30.15
CA GLY A 37 -1.12 17.38 29.49
C GLY A 37 -2.27 18.38 29.55
N SER A 38 -2.51 18.98 30.72
CA SER A 38 -3.57 19.99 30.91
C SER A 38 -3.31 21.25 30.09
N GLN A 39 -2.06 21.73 30.08
CA GLN A 39 -1.67 22.89 29.27
C GLN A 39 -1.80 22.62 27.78
N LEU A 40 -1.42 21.43 27.30
CA LEU A 40 -1.55 21.04 25.90
C LEU A 40 -3.01 21.01 25.45
N VAL A 41 -3.91 20.42 26.25
CA VAL A 41 -5.35 20.40 25.95
C VAL A 41 -5.90 21.83 25.91
N GLN A 42 -5.57 22.66 26.91
CA GLN A 42 -6.04 24.06 26.94
C GLN A 42 -5.48 24.89 25.78
N ALA A 43 -4.21 24.71 25.43
CA ALA A 43 -3.59 25.37 24.29
C ALA A 43 -4.26 24.96 22.98
N THR A 44 -4.56 23.67 22.81
CA THR A 44 -5.31 23.16 21.65
C THR A 44 -6.70 23.78 21.56
N ILE A 45 -7.46 23.82 22.67
CA ILE A 45 -8.79 24.43 22.72
C ILE A 45 -8.72 25.91 22.34
N ASN A 46 -7.75 26.64 22.87
CA ASN A 46 -7.59 28.07 22.60
C ASN A 46 -7.19 28.33 21.15
N ALA A 47 -6.27 27.53 20.60
CA ALA A 47 -5.77 27.68 19.23
C ALA A 47 -6.85 27.38 18.18
N LEU A 48 -7.67 26.36 18.44
CA LEU A 48 -8.76 25.96 17.54
C LEU A 48 -10.07 26.70 17.81
N ASN A 49 -10.17 27.40 18.94
CA ASN A 49 -11.42 27.96 19.48
C ASN A 49 -12.55 26.90 19.49
N PHE A 50 -12.21 25.66 19.84
CA PHE A 50 -13.08 24.49 19.73
C PHE A 50 -12.68 23.42 20.76
N THR A 51 -13.66 22.68 21.26
CA THR A 51 -13.45 21.49 22.10
C THR A 51 -14.26 20.33 21.56
N SER A 52 -13.68 19.13 21.62
CA SER A 52 -14.37 17.88 21.28
C SER A 52 -14.72 17.10 22.54
N HIS A 53 -15.65 16.16 22.43
CA HIS A 53 -15.84 15.11 23.45
C HIS A 53 -14.97 13.87 23.18
N TYR A 54 -14.31 13.83 22.02
CA TYR A 54 -13.43 12.75 21.58
C TYR A 54 -12.02 13.29 21.36
N TYR A 55 -11.06 12.65 22.02
CA TYR A 55 -9.62 12.91 21.90
C TYR A 55 -8.93 11.59 21.62
N ALA A 56 -8.00 11.58 20.67
CA ALA A 56 -7.17 10.42 20.35
C ALA A 56 -5.74 10.68 20.85
N CYS A 57 -5.10 9.64 21.39
CA CYS A 57 -3.72 9.67 21.82
C CYS A 57 -3.19 8.25 21.91
N ASP A 58 -2.03 7.99 21.31
CA ASP A 58 -1.44 6.67 21.20
C ASP A 58 0.02 6.76 21.64
N LEU A 59 0.33 6.22 22.82
CA LEU A 59 1.64 6.41 23.45
C LEU A 59 2.69 5.43 22.94
N PHE A 60 2.27 4.25 22.47
CA PHE A 60 3.18 3.16 22.08
C PHE A 60 2.81 2.51 20.74
N ASN A 61 2.25 3.30 19.82
CA ASN A 61 2.01 2.80 18.47
C ASN A 61 3.34 2.34 17.86
N GLU A 62 3.42 1.06 17.50
CA GLU A 62 4.63 0.39 16.97
C GLU A 62 5.89 0.49 17.85
N MET A 63 5.73 0.78 19.13
CA MET A 63 6.83 0.84 20.09
C MET A 63 6.58 -0.14 21.21
N THR A 64 7.60 -0.93 21.57
CA THR A 64 7.52 -1.71 22.80
C THR A 64 7.49 -0.74 23.98
N PRO A 65 6.43 -0.74 24.81
CA PRO A 65 6.32 0.23 25.88
C PRO A 65 7.38 -0.01 26.95
N PRO A 66 8.11 1.02 27.42
CA PRO A 66 8.79 0.93 28.71
C PRO A 66 7.76 0.81 29.85
N ILE A 67 6.55 1.36 29.67
CA ILE A 67 5.34 1.29 30.54
C ILE A 67 4.07 1.56 29.66
N ARG A 68 2.84 1.14 29.99
CA ARG A 68 1.63 0.83 29.12
C ARG A 68 0.84 2.05 28.50
N VAL A 69 0.21 1.99 27.27
CA VAL A 69 -1.06 2.69 26.72
C VAL A 69 -1.34 2.84 25.15
N MET A 70 -2.61 2.60 24.69
CA MET A 70 -3.53 3.09 23.55
C MET A 70 -3.22 3.01 22.00
N GLN A 71 -4.31 2.90 21.19
CA GLN A 71 -4.58 2.30 19.84
C GLN A 71 -4.54 0.78 19.85
N ALA A 72 -5.50 0.08 19.20
CA ALA A 72 -5.49 -1.39 19.24
C ALA A 72 -4.49 -2.01 18.23
N TRP A 73 -3.90 -1.21 17.33
CA TRP A 73 -2.84 -1.65 16.41
C TRP A 73 -1.68 -2.29 17.16
N LEU A 74 -1.22 -1.65 18.25
CA LEU A 74 -0.19 -2.22 19.11
C LEU A 74 -0.56 -3.57 19.72
N PHE A 75 -1.85 -3.92 19.87
CA PHE A 75 -2.25 -5.23 20.40
C PHE A 75 -1.98 -6.39 19.42
N LEU A 76 -1.69 -6.09 18.15
CA LEU A 76 -1.18 -7.09 17.20
C LEU A 76 0.21 -7.61 17.59
N ASP A 77 1.00 -6.79 18.28
CA ASP A 77 2.33 -7.21 18.73
C ASP A 77 2.28 -8.31 19.80
N GLY A 78 3.25 -9.23 19.75
CA GLY A 78 3.34 -10.37 20.65
C GLY A 78 3.51 -9.99 22.13
N PHE A 79 3.98 -8.78 22.42
CA PHE A 79 4.04 -8.25 23.77
C PHE A 79 2.65 -8.16 24.42
N TRP A 80 1.57 -7.92 23.67
CA TRP A 80 0.25 -7.66 24.24
C TRP A 80 -0.56 -8.94 24.44
N THR A 81 -0.25 -9.64 25.53
CA THR A 81 -1.03 -10.80 26.00
C THR A 81 -2.39 -10.39 26.55
N THR A 82 -3.33 -11.32 26.61
CA THR A 82 -4.67 -11.18 27.21
C THR A 82 -4.61 -10.49 28.59
N ASP A 83 -3.72 -10.95 29.49
CA ASP A 83 -3.56 -10.37 30.83
C ASP A 83 -3.05 -8.92 30.80
N ARG A 84 -2.13 -8.60 29.89
CA ARG A 84 -1.57 -7.24 29.74
C ARG A 84 -2.61 -6.28 29.21
N VAL A 85 -3.37 -6.69 28.19
CA VAL A 85 -4.47 -5.88 27.63
C VAL A 85 -5.56 -5.67 28.66
N GLN A 86 -5.98 -6.70 29.38
CA GLN A 86 -6.98 -6.57 30.45
C GLN A 86 -6.51 -5.65 31.58
N ALA A 87 -5.27 -5.83 32.05
CA ALA A 87 -4.68 -4.98 33.08
C ALA A 87 -4.51 -3.53 32.62
N PHE A 88 -4.34 -3.32 31.32
CA PHE A 88 -4.26 -1.99 30.73
C PHE A 88 -5.65 -1.33 30.64
N LEU A 89 -6.60 -1.99 29.98
CA LEU A 89 -7.94 -1.44 29.75
C LEU A 89 -8.77 -1.27 31.03
N SER A 90 -8.53 -2.08 32.06
CA SER A 90 -9.22 -1.95 33.36
C SER A 90 -8.89 -0.66 34.13
N LYS A 91 -7.88 0.12 33.71
CA LYS A 91 -7.53 1.40 34.33
C LYS A 91 -8.34 2.58 33.81
N VAL A 92 -9.03 2.41 32.69
CA VAL A 92 -9.97 3.41 32.17
C VAL A 92 -11.39 3.00 32.56
N PRO A 93 -12.19 3.87 33.18
CA PRO A 93 -13.59 3.57 33.48
C PRO A 93 -14.37 3.20 32.21
N LEU A 94 -15.29 2.23 32.33
CA LEU A 94 -16.17 1.86 31.23
C LEU A 94 -16.99 3.07 30.75
N GLY A 95 -17.14 3.20 29.43
CA GLY A 95 -17.84 4.32 28.80
C GLY A 95 -16.98 5.55 28.50
N ASN A 96 -15.74 5.60 29.00
CA ASN A 96 -14.81 6.71 28.75
C ASN A 96 -13.73 6.39 27.69
N LEU A 97 -13.81 5.21 27.05
CA LEU A 97 -12.89 4.77 26.02
C LEU A 97 -13.67 4.12 24.88
N ILE A 98 -13.34 4.49 23.66
CA ILE A 98 -13.76 3.76 22.45
C ILE A 98 -12.49 3.24 21.80
N LEU A 99 -12.45 1.94 21.51
CA LEU A 99 -11.34 1.34 20.78
C LEU A 99 -11.64 1.31 19.28
N LEU A 100 -10.63 1.66 18.48
CA LEU A 100 -10.65 1.39 17.05
C LEU A 100 -9.94 0.04 16.85
N ASP A 101 -10.71 -1.02 16.57
CA ASP A 101 -10.13 -2.31 16.16
C ASP A 101 -9.66 -2.14 14.71
N LEU A 102 -8.38 -1.80 14.56
CA LEU A 102 -7.90 -1.05 13.40
C LEU A 102 -7.80 -1.89 12.12
N TYR A 103 -7.60 -3.21 12.25
CA TYR A 103 -7.42 -4.14 11.13
C TYR A 103 -8.36 -5.34 11.25
N SER A 104 -9.65 -5.05 11.46
CA SER A 104 -10.64 -6.04 11.86
C SER A 104 -11.03 -7.00 10.74
N GLU A 105 -10.83 -6.63 9.48
CA GLU A 105 -11.13 -7.49 8.32
C GLU A 105 -10.13 -8.65 8.18
N ALA A 106 -8.90 -8.49 8.67
CA ALA A 106 -7.88 -9.52 8.60
C ALA A 106 -7.52 -10.10 9.97
N LEU A 107 -7.33 -9.24 10.98
CA LEU A 107 -6.84 -9.60 12.32
C LEU A 107 -7.72 -8.98 13.43
N PRO A 108 -9.00 -9.38 13.55
CA PRO A 108 -9.92 -8.79 14.53
C PRO A 108 -9.50 -9.04 15.98
N GLN A 109 -9.19 -7.96 16.71
CA GLN A 109 -8.78 -8.05 18.11
C GLN A 109 -9.95 -8.16 19.08
N TYR A 110 -11.16 -7.69 18.71
CA TYR A 110 -12.34 -7.80 19.56
C TYR A 110 -12.62 -9.25 19.98
N SER A 111 -12.37 -10.21 19.08
CA SER A 111 -12.61 -11.63 19.33
C SER A 111 -11.59 -12.20 20.34
N ARG A 112 -10.33 -11.78 20.22
CA ARG A 112 -9.22 -12.18 21.09
C ARG A 112 -9.36 -11.64 22.51
N PHE A 113 -9.87 -10.42 22.67
CA PHE A 113 -9.98 -9.72 23.96
C PHE A 113 -11.40 -9.68 24.52
N ASN A 114 -12.26 -10.61 24.11
CA ASN A 114 -13.63 -10.76 24.59
C ASN A 114 -14.41 -9.44 24.57
N SER A 115 -14.48 -8.81 23.39
CA SER A 115 -15.04 -7.47 23.18
C SER A 115 -14.38 -6.41 24.06
N PHE A 116 -13.04 -6.41 24.09
CA PHE A 116 -12.19 -5.47 24.84
C PHE A 116 -12.58 -5.30 26.31
N TYR A 117 -12.95 -6.40 26.97
CA TYR A 117 -13.28 -6.46 28.39
C TYR A 117 -14.36 -5.45 28.84
N GLY A 118 -15.32 -5.15 27.98
CA GLY A 118 -16.45 -4.27 28.31
C GLY A 118 -16.30 -2.82 27.85
N HIS A 119 -15.26 -2.49 27.08
CA HIS A 119 -15.15 -1.21 26.39
C HIS A 119 -15.80 -1.25 25.00
N PRO A 120 -16.53 -0.19 24.59
CA PRO A 120 -17.07 -0.11 23.25
C PRO A 120 -15.97 0.00 22.19
N TYR A 121 -16.24 -0.54 21.01
CA TYR A 121 -15.28 -0.52 19.91
C TYR A 121 -15.94 -0.28 18.54
N ILE A 122 -15.13 0.17 17.59
CA ILE A 122 -15.48 0.32 16.19
C ILE A 122 -14.69 -0.74 15.42
N TRP A 123 -15.39 -1.53 14.61
CA TRP A 123 -14.77 -2.46 13.66
C TRP A 123 -14.27 -1.65 12.48
N ASN A 124 -12.98 -1.72 12.15
CA ASN A 124 -12.44 -0.98 11.01
C ASN A 124 -11.85 -1.91 9.96
N MET A 125 -12.03 -1.53 8.70
CA MET A 125 -11.26 -2.06 7.60
C MET A 125 -10.02 -1.17 7.41
N LEU A 126 -8.84 -1.71 7.67
CA LEU A 126 -7.58 -1.00 7.39
C LEU A 126 -7.32 -0.97 5.89
N HIS A 127 -7.39 -2.14 5.25
CA HIS A 127 -7.18 -2.40 3.83
C HIS A 127 -5.78 -2.05 3.29
N ASP A 128 -5.40 -0.77 3.32
CA ASP A 128 -4.19 -0.26 2.67
C ASP A 128 -3.14 0.19 3.69
N PHE A 129 -1.89 -0.08 3.32
CA PHE A 129 -0.67 0.30 4.03
C PHE A 129 0.19 1.17 3.10
N GLY A 130 0.71 2.29 3.59
CA GLY A 130 1.57 3.21 2.83
C GLY A 130 0.90 3.95 1.68
N GLY A 131 -0.42 3.82 1.48
CA GLY A 131 -1.08 4.30 0.27
C GLY A 131 -0.59 3.58 -0.98
N ASN A 132 -0.17 2.32 -0.85
CA ASN A 132 0.28 1.52 -1.98
C ASN A 132 -0.91 1.27 -2.92
N ASN A 133 -0.71 1.40 -4.22
CA ASN A 133 -1.81 1.46 -5.19
C ASN A 133 -1.87 0.24 -6.12
N GLU A 134 -1.53 -0.95 -5.63
CA GLU A 134 -1.87 -2.23 -6.27
C GLU A 134 -3.35 -2.57 -6.12
N MET A 135 -3.87 -3.42 -7.00
CA MET A 135 -5.21 -3.98 -6.79
C MET A 135 -5.17 -5.06 -5.71
N PHE A 136 -5.92 -4.84 -4.63
CA PHE A 136 -6.01 -5.72 -3.47
C PHE A 136 -7.38 -5.56 -2.78
N GLY A 137 -7.87 -6.61 -2.15
CA GLY A 137 -9.00 -6.51 -1.25
C GLY A 137 -9.41 -7.85 -0.65
N THR A 138 -10.32 -7.76 0.31
CA THR A 138 -10.89 -8.91 1.04
C THR A 138 -12.41 -8.78 1.11
N LEU A 139 -13.09 -8.61 -0.03
CA LEU A 139 -14.53 -8.36 -0.11
C LEU A 139 -15.36 -9.31 0.75
N ARG A 140 -15.01 -10.61 0.80
CA ARG A 140 -15.76 -11.60 1.60
C ARG A 140 -15.56 -11.43 3.11
N ASN A 141 -14.35 -11.03 3.53
CA ASN A 141 -14.10 -10.72 4.94
C ASN A 141 -14.88 -9.48 5.35
N VAL A 142 -14.91 -8.44 4.50
CA VAL A 142 -15.67 -7.21 4.76
C VAL A 142 -17.17 -7.48 4.77
N ASN A 143 -17.65 -8.41 3.94
CA ASN A 143 -19.05 -8.79 3.89
C ASN A 143 -19.52 -9.49 5.18
N THR A 144 -18.68 -10.36 5.76
CA THR A 144 -19.05 -11.21 6.89
C THR A 144 -18.59 -10.64 8.25
N GLY A 145 -17.48 -9.93 8.29
CA GLY A 145 -16.79 -9.44 9.48
C GLY A 145 -17.67 -8.55 10.39
N PRO A 146 -18.27 -7.46 9.88
CA PRO A 146 -19.12 -6.60 10.69
C PRO A 146 -20.32 -7.33 11.29
N THR A 147 -20.90 -8.29 10.58
CA THR A 147 -22.00 -9.10 11.14
C THR A 147 -21.52 -10.08 12.18
N ALA A 148 -20.35 -10.72 11.98
CA ALA A 148 -19.74 -11.56 13.00
C ALA A 148 -19.43 -10.77 14.29
N ALA A 149 -18.93 -9.53 14.16
CA ALA A 149 -18.65 -8.65 15.28
C ALA A 149 -19.93 -8.20 16.02
N ARG A 150 -21.02 -7.91 15.30
CA ARG A 150 -22.36 -7.63 15.89
C ARG A 150 -23.00 -8.82 16.58
N ASN A 151 -22.71 -10.04 16.13
CA ASN A 151 -23.27 -11.27 16.72
C ASN A 151 -22.37 -11.88 17.81
N PHE A 152 -21.21 -11.29 18.06
CA PHE A 152 -20.30 -11.77 19.10
C PHE A 152 -20.93 -11.62 20.50
N SER A 153 -20.72 -12.62 21.37
CA SER A 153 -21.31 -12.62 22.72
C SER A 153 -20.85 -11.40 23.52
N ALA A 154 -21.80 -10.70 24.15
CA ALA A 154 -21.55 -9.46 24.90
C ALA A 154 -20.80 -8.38 24.09
N THR A 155 -20.98 -8.34 22.76
CA THR A 155 -20.37 -7.32 21.91
C THR A 155 -20.77 -5.91 22.34
N LEU A 156 -19.79 -5.01 22.33
CA LEU A 156 -19.97 -3.57 22.46
C LEU A 156 -19.51 -2.86 21.18
N MET A 157 -19.70 -3.51 20.04
CA MET A 157 -19.49 -2.87 18.74
C MET A 157 -20.48 -1.72 18.58
N ILE A 158 -19.98 -0.50 18.38
CA ILE A 158 -20.79 0.71 18.24
C ILE A 158 -20.66 1.37 16.86
N GLY A 159 -19.82 0.84 15.97
CA GLY A 159 -19.65 1.39 14.63
C GLY A 159 -18.82 0.52 13.69
N ILE A 160 -18.83 0.91 12.42
CA ILE A 160 -17.97 0.42 11.33
C ILE A 160 -17.16 1.62 10.83
N GLY A 161 -15.88 1.42 10.55
CA GLY A 161 -15.00 2.46 10.02
C GLY A 161 -14.03 1.95 8.96
N ILE A 162 -13.29 2.89 8.39
CA ILE A 162 -12.23 2.69 7.41
C ILE A 162 -10.99 3.42 7.93
N THR A 163 -9.84 2.75 7.91
CA THR A 163 -8.61 3.20 8.57
C THR A 163 -7.38 3.00 7.69
N MET A 164 -7.56 3.08 6.38
CA MET A 164 -6.46 3.01 5.41
C MET A 164 -5.41 4.09 5.66
N GLU A 165 -4.14 3.74 5.45
CA GLU A 165 -3.04 4.70 5.58
C GLU A 165 -3.02 5.71 4.42
N GLY A 166 -3.44 5.29 3.22
CA GLY A 166 -3.65 6.16 2.07
C GLY A 166 -4.97 5.90 1.34
N ILE A 167 -5.47 6.94 0.68
CA ILE A 167 -6.70 6.90 -0.14
C ILE A 167 -6.37 6.95 -1.64
N ASN A 168 -7.38 7.03 -2.50
CA ASN A 168 -7.28 7.10 -3.97
C ASN A 168 -6.77 5.80 -4.64
N GLN A 169 -7.18 4.65 -4.09
CA GLN A 169 -6.99 3.34 -4.69
C GLN A 169 -8.17 2.42 -4.29
N ASN A 170 -8.35 1.30 -4.99
CA ASN A 170 -9.30 0.22 -4.63
C ASN A 170 -10.71 0.68 -4.20
N GLU A 171 -11.28 1.67 -4.90
CA GLU A 171 -12.52 2.36 -4.50
C GLU A 171 -13.70 1.42 -4.22
N VAL A 172 -13.73 0.26 -4.91
CA VAL A 172 -14.71 -0.82 -4.70
C VAL A 172 -14.75 -1.30 -3.24
N MET A 173 -13.60 -1.39 -2.58
CA MET A 173 -13.49 -1.86 -1.20
C MET A 173 -14.10 -0.84 -0.24
N TYR A 174 -13.88 0.44 -0.48
CA TYR A 174 -14.34 1.52 0.39
C TYR A 174 -15.84 1.77 0.24
N GLU A 175 -16.37 1.76 -0.98
CA GLU A 175 -17.82 1.81 -1.20
C GLU A 175 -18.49 0.61 -0.52
N PHE A 176 -17.94 -0.61 -0.71
CA PHE A 176 -18.50 -1.82 -0.12
C PHE A 176 -18.46 -1.82 1.42
N ALA A 177 -17.34 -1.39 2.02
CA ALA A 177 -17.18 -1.34 3.48
C ALA A 177 -18.13 -0.33 4.14
N LEU A 178 -18.26 0.88 3.56
CA LEU A 178 -19.14 1.91 4.11
C LEU A 178 -20.62 1.52 4.01
N GLU A 179 -21.01 0.80 2.94
CA GLU A 179 -22.37 0.28 2.81
C GLU A 179 -22.74 -0.75 3.90
N GLN A 180 -21.77 -1.43 4.53
CA GLN A 180 -22.04 -2.43 5.59
C GLN A 180 -22.73 -1.85 6.83
N SER A 181 -22.66 -0.53 7.02
CA SER A 181 -23.39 0.17 8.09
C SER A 181 -24.90 0.11 7.92
N TRP A 182 -25.38 -0.03 6.67
CA TRP A 182 -26.79 0.00 6.30
C TRP A 182 -27.33 -1.38 5.87
N ARG A 183 -26.45 -2.36 5.74
CA ARG A 183 -26.79 -3.71 5.27
C ARG A 183 -26.88 -4.71 6.43
N LYS A 184 -27.80 -5.66 6.29
CA LYS A 184 -27.71 -6.97 6.96
C LYS A 184 -26.73 -7.83 6.15
N GLN A 185 -26.05 -8.79 6.79
CA GLN A 185 -25.06 -9.66 6.13
C GLN A 185 -25.53 -10.12 4.75
N LEU A 186 -24.67 -9.92 3.75
CA LEU A 186 -24.90 -10.50 2.43
C LEU A 186 -24.30 -11.92 2.40
N ASN A 187 -24.90 -12.82 1.64
CA ASN A 187 -24.26 -14.06 1.20
C ASN A 187 -23.37 -13.81 -0.04
N ASP A 188 -22.61 -14.82 -0.47
CA ASP A 188 -21.70 -14.69 -1.62
C ASP A 188 -22.44 -14.39 -2.95
N GLU A 189 -23.71 -14.79 -3.09
CA GLU A 189 -24.50 -14.48 -4.29
C GLU A 189 -24.84 -12.97 -4.34
N GLU A 190 -25.12 -12.38 -3.19
CA GLU A 190 -25.43 -10.96 -3.07
C GLU A 190 -24.22 -10.03 -3.31
N ILE A 191 -22.97 -10.52 -3.16
CA ILE A 191 -21.77 -9.78 -3.62
C ILE A 191 -21.80 -9.62 -5.14
N LYS A 192 -22.19 -10.67 -5.87
CA LYS A 192 -22.25 -10.63 -7.35
C LYS A 192 -23.32 -9.64 -7.82
N ASP A 193 -24.48 -9.64 -7.17
CA ASP A 193 -25.54 -8.68 -7.45
C ASP A 193 -25.11 -7.25 -7.11
N TRP A 194 -24.40 -7.06 -6.00
CA TRP A 194 -23.83 -5.75 -5.66
C TRP A 194 -22.83 -5.28 -6.72
N LEU A 195 -21.96 -6.15 -7.22
CA LEU A 195 -20.99 -5.79 -8.27
C LEU A 195 -21.67 -5.38 -9.58
N ILE A 196 -22.78 -6.00 -9.97
CA ILE A 196 -23.56 -5.59 -11.15
C ILE A 196 -24.01 -4.13 -10.98
N GLU A 197 -24.54 -3.81 -9.80
CA GLU A 197 -25.03 -2.47 -9.49
C GLU A 197 -23.90 -1.45 -9.33
N TYR A 198 -22.76 -1.85 -8.75
CA TYR A 198 -21.55 -1.04 -8.65
C TYR A 198 -21.04 -0.66 -10.05
N VAL A 199 -20.86 -1.64 -10.94
CA VAL A 199 -20.43 -1.41 -12.33
C VAL A 199 -21.39 -0.49 -13.06
N ARG A 200 -22.70 -0.70 -12.90
CA ARG A 200 -23.73 0.13 -13.54
C ARG A 200 -23.59 1.60 -13.17
N ARG A 201 -23.47 1.88 -11.86
CA ARG A 201 -23.32 3.25 -11.34
C ARG A 201 -21.98 3.85 -11.74
N ARG A 202 -20.90 3.09 -11.55
CA ARG A 202 -19.52 3.55 -11.77
C ARG A 202 -19.23 3.90 -13.22
N TYR A 203 -19.75 3.12 -14.16
CA TYR A 203 -19.49 3.33 -15.58
C TYR A 203 -20.60 4.07 -16.31
N GLU A 204 -21.62 4.53 -15.58
CA GLU A 204 -22.76 5.30 -16.12
C GLU A 204 -23.51 4.55 -17.24
N THR A 205 -23.56 3.22 -17.16
CA THR A 205 -24.17 2.39 -18.20
C THR A 205 -25.68 2.24 -17.99
N SER A 206 -26.45 2.28 -19.07
CA SER A 206 -27.87 1.88 -19.07
C SER A 206 -28.03 0.35 -18.99
N ASP A 207 -29.19 -0.12 -18.56
CA ASP A 207 -29.55 -1.55 -18.59
C ASP A 207 -29.74 -2.05 -20.05
N PRO A 208 -29.10 -3.15 -20.49
CA PRO A 208 -28.17 -4.00 -19.73
C PRO A 208 -26.72 -3.50 -19.75
N VAL A 209 -26.09 -3.58 -18.57
CA VAL A 209 -24.64 -3.40 -18.39
C VAL A 209 -23.89 -4.41 -19.28
N PRO A 210 -22.79 -4.04 -19.96
CA PRO A 210 -22.09 -5.00 -20.80
C PRO A 210 -21.62 -6.21 -19.98
N ILE A 211 -22.01 -7.40 -20.44
CA ILE A 211 -21.74 -8.65 -19.71
C ILE A 211 -20.25 -8.90 -19.51
N THR A 212 -19.40 -8.44 -20.43
CA THR A 212 -17.94 -8.54 -20.33
C THR A 212 -17.41 -7.82 -19.09
N THR A 213 -17.89 -6.60 -18.82
CA THR A 213 -17.54 -5.84 -17.61
C THR A 213 -18.01 -6.51 -16.32
N ILE A 214 -19.23 -7.05 -16.31
CA ILE A 214 -19.75 -7.77 -15.12
C ILE A 214 -18.87 -8.99 -14.81
N VAL A 215 -18.60 -9.82 -15.83
CA VAL A 215 -17.78 -11.02 -15.67
C VAL A 215 -16.35 -10.65 -15.27
N ALA A 216 -15.78 -9.57 -15.81
CA ALA A 216 -14.47 -9.09 -15.40
C ALA A 216 -14.43 -8.74 -13.90
N TRP A 217 -15.40 -7.97 -13.41
CA TRP A 217 -15.46 -7.61 -11.98
C TRP A 217 -15.69 -8.82 -11.06
N GLN A 218 -16.45 -9.81 -11.49
CA GLN A 218 -16.60 -11.08 -10.74
C GLN A 218 -15.28 -11.87 -10.71
N LEU A 219 -14.52 -11.88 -11.80
CA LEU A 219 -13.18 -12.48 -11.82
C LEU A 219 -12.23 -11.73 -10.89
N LEU A 220 -12.29 -10.38 -10.84
CA LEU A 220 -11.50 -9.57 -9.91
C LEU A 220 -11.89 -9.84 -8.44
N GLU A 221 -13.19 -9.98 -8.14
CA GLU A 221 -13.68 -10.39 -6.82
C GLU A 221 -13.07 -11.72 -6.39
N THR A 222 -13.13 -12.75 -7.23
CA THR A 222 -12.55 -14.06 -6.90
C THR A 222 -11.02 -14.12 -6.93
N SER A 223 -10.34 -13.02 -7.24
CA SER A 223 -8.87 -12.94 -7.35
C SER A 223 -8.30 -11.82 -6.48
N VAL A 224 -7.91 -10.69 -7.09
CA VAL A 224 -7.22 -9.57 -6.41
C VAL A 224 -8.05 -8.97 -5.27
N TYR A 225 -9.38 -8.98 -5.35
CA TYR A 225 -10.28 -8.44 -4.33
C TYR A 225 -10.81 -9.47 -3.32
N ASN A 226 -10.24 -10.68 -3.31
CA ASN A 226 -10.45 -11.67 -2.26
C ASN A 226 -9.16 -12.44 -1.95
N ASN A 227 -8.07 -11.70 -1.78
CA ASN A 227 -6.74 -12.21 -1.50
C ASN A 227 -6.42 -12.09 0.00
N ASN A 228 -6.05 -13.19 0.67
CA ASN A 228 -5.76 -13.19 2.11
C ASN A 228 -4.70 -14.28 2.41
N PRO A 229 -3.55 -13.98 3.05
CA PRO A 229 -3.14 -12.71 3.69
C PRO A 229 -2.89 -11.57 2.71
N HIS A 230 -2.76 -10.35 3.26
CA HIS A 230 -2.32 -9.19 2.47
C HIS A 230 -0.99 -9.51 1.77
N PRO A 231 -0.86 -9.27 0.45
CA PRO A 231 0.34 -9.63 -0.29
C PRO A 231 1.55 -8.82 0.17
N SER A 232 2.75 -9.34 -0.09
CA SER A 232 3.97 -8.54 -0.02
C SER A 232 3.99 -7.48 -1.14
N ARG A 233 4.80 -6.43 -0.96
CA ARG A 233 4.97 -5.40 -2.00
C ARG A 233 5.49 -6.04 -3.30
N PRO A 234 5.01 -5.60 -4.48
CA PRO A 234 5.45 -6.16 -5.76
C PRO A 234 6.95 -6.07 -5.95
N ILE A 235 7.55 -7.06 -6.62
CA ILE A 235 8.97 -7.02 -6.96
C ILE A 235 9.32 -5.72 -7.68
N LEU A 236 8.50 -5.31 -8.66
CA LEU A 236 8.74 -4.13 -9.49
C LEU A 236 9.05 -2.84 -8.70
N VAL A 237 8.33 -2.60 -7.59
CA VAL A 237 8.47 -1.38 -6.79
C VAL A 237 9.46 -1.51 -5.64
N ARG A 238 9.94 -2.73 -5.35
CA ARG A 238 10.97 -2.96 -4.34
C ARG A 238 12.35 -2.66 -4.89
N ARG A 239 13.27 -2.30 -3.99
CA ARG A 239 14.69 -2.22 -4.30
C ARG A 239 15.20 -3.54 -4.91
N PRO A 240 15.79 -3.52 -6.11
CA PRO A 240 16.22 -4.74 -6.80
C PRO A 240 17.26 -5.53 -6.01
N ALA A 241 17.07 -6.84 -5.92
CA ALA A 241 17.99 -7.79 -5.33
C ALA A 241 17.86 -9.15 -6.04
N LEU A 242 18.78 -10.07 -5.75
CA LEU A 242 18.58 -11.49 -6.04
C LEU A 242 17.76 -12.13 -4.91
N ASP A 243 17.18 -13.29 -5.21
CA ASP A 243 16.41 -14.12 -4.28
C ASP A 243 15.20 -13.40 -3.68
N MET A 244 14.61 -12.47 -4.44
CA MET A 244 13.37 -11.80 -4.07
C MET A 244 12.17 -12.75 -4.20
N ASP A 245 11.23 -12.61 -3.29
CA ASP A 245 9.97 -13.34 -3.26
C ASP A 245 8.76 -12.41 -3.39
N GLU A 246 7.70 -12.93 -4.01
CA GLU A 246 6.39 -12.30 -4.03
C GLU A 246 5.33 -13.39 -3.93
N LYS A 247 4.54 -13.35 -2.85
CA LYS A 247 3.49 -14.33 -2.63
C LYS A 247 2.24 -13.93 -3.42
N ILE A 248 1.83 -14.79 -4.35
CA ILE A 248 0.62 -14.61 -5.15
C ILE A 248 -0.38 -15.69 -4.73
N ASP A 249 -1.40 -15.32 -3.96
CA ASP A 249 -2.36 -16.26 -3.34
C ASP A 249 -3.72 -16.30 -4.07
N PHE A 250 -3.69 -16.16 -5.39
CA PHE A 250 -4.88 -16.28 -6.24
C PHE A 250 -4.53 -16.74 -7.66
N ASN A 251 -5.54 -17.16 -8.42
CA ASN A 251 -5.37 -17.56 -9.80
C ASN A 251 -5.17 -16.34 -10.73
N VAL A 252 -3.93 -16.08 -11.15
CA VAL A 252 -3.61 -14.99 -12.08
C VAL A 252 -4.32 -15.13 -13.43
N THR A 253 -4.74 -16.33 -13.82
CA THR A 253 -5.57 -16.53 -15.02
C THR A 253 -6.88 -15.73 -14.93
N SER A 254 -7.50 -15.63 -13.76
CA SER A 254 -8.71 -14.82 -13.55
C SER A 254 -8.44 -13.34 -13.81
N LEU A 255 -7.30 -12.83 -13.36
CA LEU A 255 -6.86 -11.45 -13.62
C LEU A 255 -6.64 -11.20 -15.12
N LEU A 256 -5.96 -12.11 -15.80
CA LEU A 256 -5.71 -11.99 -17.26
C LEU A 256 -7.00 -12.05 -18.08
N MET A 257 -7.96 -12.91 -17.67
CA MET A 257 -9.28 -12.99 -18.28
C MET A 257 -10.08 -11.71 -18.03
N ALA A 258 -10.05 -11.17 -16.80
CA ALA A 258 -10.69 -9.90 -16.47
C ALA A 258 -10.13 -8.76 -17.34
N TRP A 259 -8.80 -8.70 -17.50
CA TRP A 259 -8.15 -7.72 -18.36
C TRP A 259 -8.61 -7.84 -19.82
N SER A 260 -8.63 -9.05 -20.39
CA SER A 260 -9.13 -9.26 -21.76
C SER A 260 -10.57 -8.77 -21.93
N LEU A 261 -11.45 -9.08 -20.96
CA LEU A 261 -12.86 -8.68 -21.00
C LEU A 261 -13.04 -7.17 -20.87
N MET A 262 -12.23 -6.50 -20.05
CA MET A 262 -12.22 -5.04 -19.89
C MET A 262 -11.68 -4.36 -21.15
N VAL A 263 -10.65 -4.89 -21.79
CA VAL A 263 -10.16 -4.40 -23.09
C VAL A 263 -11.24 -4.55 -24.16
N ASP A 264 -11.95 -5.68 -24.22
CA ASP A 264 -13.07 -5.85 -25.16
C ASP A 264 -14.22 -4.86 -24.88
N ALA A 265 -14.49 -4.57 -23.61
CA ALA A 265 -15.50 -3.61 -23.19
C ALA A 265 -15.17 -2.15 -23.61
N SER A 266 -13.89 -1.82 -23.79
CA SER A 266 -13.46 -0.48 -24.24
C SER A 266 -13.98 -0.07 -25.61
N SER A 267 -14.48 -1.02 -26.41
CA SER A 267 -15.18 -0.74 -27.67
C SER A 267 -16.53 -0.05 -27.48
N LYS A 268 -17.11 -0.10 -26.27
CA LYS A 268 -18.44 0.42 -25.93
C LYS A 268 -18.45 1.33 -24.70
N LEU A 269 -17.42 1.25 -23.86
CA LEU A 269 -17.30 2.02 -22.62
C LEU A 269 -16.10 2.97 -22.69
N ASP A 270 -16.35 4.22 -22.31
CA ASP A 270 -15.35 5.30 -22.33
C ASP A 270 -15.62 6.35 -21.24
N SER A 271 -16.30 5.97 -20.15
CA SER A 271 -16.48 6.87 -19.01
C SER A 271 -15.16 7.07 -18.26
N ASP A 272 -15.01 8.22 -17.58
CA ASP A 272 -13.76 8.60 -16.91
C ASP A 272 -13.29 7.54 -15.87
N LEU A 273 -14.23 6.93 -15.15
CA LEU A 273 -13.94 5.85 -14.18
C LEU A 273 -13.68 4.51 -14.86
N PHE A 274 -14.27 4.22 -16.02
CA PHE A 274 -13.90 3.04 -16.81
C PHE A 274 -12.45 3.14 -17.30
N ARG A 275 -12.03 4.33 -17.76
CA ARG A 275 -10.65 4.58 -18.19
C ARG A 275 -9.67 4.42 -17.02
N TYR A 276 -10.03 4.89 -15.82
CA TYR A 276 -9.25 4.67 -14.61
C TYR A 276 -9.05 3.18 -14.33
N ASP A 277 -10.14 2.42 -14.22
CA ASP A 277 -10.06 1.00 -13.87
C ASP A 277 -9.34 0.18 -14.95
N LEU A 278 -9.46 0.57 -16.22
CA LEU A 278 -8.74 -0.05 -17.31
C LEU A 278 -7.23 0.20 -17.23
N VAL A 279 -6.80 1.40 -16.84
CA VAL A 279 -5.39 1.73 -16.57
C VAL A 279 -4.88 0.96 -15.35
N ASP A 280 -5.64 0.98 -14.25
CA ASP A 280 -5.28 0.32 -12.99
C ASP A 280 -5.12 -1.20 -13.19
N LEU A 281 -6.08 -1.83 -13.87
CA LEU A 281 -6.03 -3.26 -14.21
C LEU A 281 -4.89 -3.59 -15.19
N THR A 282 -4.58 -2.71 -16.13
CA THR A 282 -3.46 -2.97 -17.06
C THR A 282 -2.12 -2.88 -16.33
N LYS A 283 -1.93 -1.87 -15.47
CA LYS A 283 -0.77 -1.77 -14.57
C LYS A 283 -0.64 -3.05 -13.75
N GLU A 284 -1.75 -3.50 -13.19
CA GLU A 284 -1.83 -4.69 -12.36
C GLU A 284 -1.36 -5.95 -13.12
N VAL A 285 -1.76 -6.12 -14.37
CA VAL A 285 -1.27 -7.22 -15.22
C VAL A 285 0.22 -7.10 -15.52
N LEU A 286 0.69 -5.89 -15.82
CA LEU A 286 2.11 -5.65 -16.11
C LEU A 286 3.00 -5.93 -14.89
N ARG A 287 2.55 -5.64 -13.66
CA ARG A 287 3.32 -5.98 -12.44
C ARG A 287 3.54 -7.49 -12.32
N TYR A 288 2.51 -8.30 -12.54
CA TYR A 288 2.64 -9.76 -12.46
C TYR A 288 3.48 -10.34 -13.58
N TYR A 289 3.43 -9.72 -14.76
CA TYR A 289 4.31 -10.10 -15.84
C TYR A 289 5.77 -9.82 -15.50
N PHE A 290 6.05 -8.65 -14.92
CA PHE A 290 7.38 -8.29 -14.45
C PHE A 290 7.91 -9.31 -13.45
N THR A 291 7.10 -9.69 -12.46
CA THR A 291 7.44 -10.73 -11.46
C THR A 291 7.77 -12.08 -12.12
N ASN A 292 7.00 -12.51 -13.12
CA ASN A 292 7.31 -13.74 -13.86
C ASN A 292 8.64 -13.66 -14.63
N VAL A 293 8.89 -12.53 -15.27
CA VAL A 293 10.12 -12.30 -16.04
C VAL A 293 11.33 -12.22 -15.10
N TYR A 294 11.18 -11.60 -13.93
CA TYR A 294 12.21 -11.59 -12.88
C TYR A 294 12.62 -13.02 -12.48
N PHE A 295 11.68 -13.93 -12.23
CA PHE A 295 12.03 -15.31 -11.87
C PHE A 295 12.77 -16.06 -12.99
N LYS A 296 12.44 -15.78 -14.25
CA LYS A 296 13.17 -16.33 -15.41
C LYS A 296 14.58 -15.73 -15.52
N LEU A 297 14.70 -14.41 -15.34
CA LEU A 297 15.98 -13.71 -15.29
C LEU A 297 16.88 -14.29 -14.20
N GLU A 298 16.36 -14.48 -12.99
CA GLU A 298 17.10 -15.05 -11.88
C GLU A 298 17.52 -16.50 -12.14
N THR A 299 16.64 -17.30 -12.76
CA THR A 299 16.99 -18.66 -13.18
C THR A 299 18.13 -18.66 -14.20
N ALA A 300 18.08 -17.77 -15.19
CA ALA A 300 19.14 -17.63 -16.18
C ALA A 300 20.46 -17.18 -15.54
N TRP A 301 20.41 -16.22 -14.61
CA TRP A 301 21.55 -15.78 -13.81
C TRP A 301 22.17 -16.95 -13.02
N LYS A 302 21.36 -17.72 -12.28
CA LYS A 302 21.80 -18.90 -11.50
C LYS A 302 22.44 -19.98 -12.39
N ASN A 303 21.98 -20.10 -13.63
CA ASN A 303 22.51 -21.05 -14.62
C ASN A 303 23.69 -20.48 -15.43
N SER A 304 24.13 -19.25 -15.17
CA SER A 304 25.15 -18.55 -15.96
C SER A 304 24.79 -18.43 -17.46
N ASP A 305 23.51 -18.39 -17.79
CA ASP A 305 23.00 -18.26 -19.15
C ASP A 305 22.89 -16.77 -19.53
N LEU A 306 23.99 -16.23 -20.07
CA LEU A 306 24.07 -14.82 -20.47
C LEU A 306 23.06 -14.45 -21.56
N TYR A 307 22.74 -15.38 -22.47
CA TYR A 307 21.80 -15.11 -23.56
C TYR A 307 20.38 -14.98 -23.04
N GLU A 308 19.94 -15.95 -22.24
CA GLU A 308 18.60 -15.91 -21.66
C GLU A 308 18.46 -14.78 -20.63
N PHE A 309 19.51 -14.51 -19.85
CA PHE A 309 19.56 -13.35 -18.96
C PHE A 309 19.34 -12.05 -19.75
N GLY A 310 20.06 -11.85 -20.85
CA GLY A 310 19.91 -10.68 -21.71
C GLY A 310 18.51 -10.54 -22.31
N ASN A 311 17.88 -11.65 -22.73
CA ASN A 311 16.51 -11.65 -23.24
C ASN A 311 15.51 -11.20 -22.16
N GLN A 312 15.57 -11.80 -20.97
CA GLN A 312 14.65 -11.45 -19.89
C GLN A 312 14.91 -10.03 -19.37
N ALA A 313 16.16 -9.58 -19.30
CA ALA A 313 16.52 -8.21 -18.94
C ALA A 313 15.88 -7.18 -19.90
N ALA A 314 15.93 -7.44 -21.22
CA ALA A 314 15.29 -6.58 -22.21
C ALA A 314 13.76 -6.52 -22.02
N VAL A 315 13.13 -7.66 -21.73
CA VAL A 315 11.68 -7.71 -21.45
C VAL A 315 11.32 -6.93 -20.18
N MET A 316 12.12 -7.01 -19.12
CA MET A 316 11.89 -6.22 -17.89
C MET A 316 11.95 -4.71 -18.16
N VAL A 317 12.95 -4.27 -18.93
CA VAL A 317 13.09 -2.86 -19.35
C VAL A 317 11.89 -2.39 -20.17
N ASP A 318 11.44 -3.23 -21.11
CA ASP A 318 10.24 -2.96 -21.90
C ASP A 318 9.00 -2.76 -21.02
N ILE A 319 8.79 -3.63 -20.02
CA ILE A 319 7.66 -3.53 -19.09
C ILE A 319 7.73 -2.23 -18.28
N LEU A 320 8.91 -1.84 -17.80
CA LEU A 320 9.10 -0.59 -17.03
C LEU A 320 8.73 0.64 -17.88
N ASN A 321 9.22 0.70 -19.12
CA ASN A 321 8.93 1.80 -20.04
C ASN A 321 7.45 1.85 -20.42
N ASP A 322 6.85 0.69 -20.71
CA ASP A 322 5.43 0.60 -21.08
C ASP A 322 4.52 0.93 -19.90
N THR A 323 4.93 0.59 -18.67
CA THR A 323 4.22 0.98 -17.44
C THR A 323 4.29 2.49 -17.23
N GLU A 324 5.44 3.15 -17.45
CA GLU A 324 5.53 4.62 -17.43
C GLU A 324 4.57 5.26 -18.43
N ILE A 325 4.54 4.77 -19.68
CA ILE A 325 3.65 5.29 -20.72
C ILE A 325 2.17 5.10 -20.34
N LEU A 326 1.82 3.93 -19.81
CA LEU A 326 0.47 3.64 -19.34
C LEU A 326 0.03 4.61 -18.24
N LEU A 327 0.85 4.78 -17.21
CA LEU A 327 0.53 5.64 -16.07
C LEU A 327 0.47 7.13 -16.47
N ALA A 328 1.30 7.54 -17.43
CA ALA A 328 1.29 8.91 -17.97
C ALA A 328 0.00 9.28 -18.72
N SER A 329 -0.84 8.28 -19.05
CA SER A 329 -2.08 8.47 -19.82
C SER A 329 -3.28 8.93 -18.98
N ASP A 330 -3.14 8.97 -17.65
CA ASP A 330 -4.22 9.37 -16.75
C ASP A 330 -3.68 10.22 -15.59
N ARG A 331 -4.31 11.38 -15.36
CA ARG A 331 -3.88 12.36 -14.35
C ARG A 331 -3.79 11.78 -12.93
N ARG A 332 -4.57 10.73 -12.63
CA ARG A 332 -4.62 10.11 -11.29
C ARG A 332 -3.37 9.30 -10.96
N PHE A 333 -2.53 9.01 -11.95
CA PHE A 333 -1.29 8.26 -11.79
C PHE A 333 -0.03 9.11 -12.02
N LEU A 334 -0.09 10.43 -11.82
CA LEU A 334 1.05 11.33 -12.04
C LEU A 334 1.70 11.77 -10.73
N LEU A 335 3.01 11.52 -10.58
CA LEU A 335 3.80 12.06 -9.46
C LEU A 335 3.74 13.60 -9.40
N GLY A 336 3.57 14.25 -10.55
CA GLY A 336 3.47 15.71 -10.62
C GLY A 336 2.34 16.28 -9.79
N ASN A 337 1.20 15.60 -9.68
CA ASN A 337 0.08 16.06 -8.85
C ASN A 337 0.42 16.02 -7.36
N TRP A 338 1.06 14.95 -6.90
CA TRP A 338 1.53 14.82 -5.53
C TRP A 338 2.54 15.93 -5.15
N ILE A 339 3.51 16.19 -6.04
CA ILE A 339 4.51 17.25 -5.82
C ILE A 339 3.85 18.63 -5.88
N ALA A 340 2.94 18.86 -6.83
CA ALA A 340 2.24 20.13 -7.00
C ALA A 340 1.43 20.49 -5.75
N ASP A 341 0.72 19.52 -5.17
CA ASP A 341 -0.03 19.72 -3.92
C ASP A 341 0.91 20.07 -2.77
N ALA A 342 2.03 19.37 -2.62
CA ALA A 342 3.01 19.63 -1.56
C ALA A 342 3.62 21.04 -1.64
N ILE A 343 3.91 21.55 -2.84
CA ILE A 343 4.52 22.88 -2.96
C ILE A 343 3.53 24.03 -2.76
N THR A 344 2.22 23.77 -2.74
CA THR A 344 1.24 24.82 -2.43
C THR A 344 1.38 25.38 -1.01
N PHE A 345 2.01 24.62 -0.10
CA PHE A 345 2.31 25.06 1.26
C PHE A 345 3.50 26.03 1.35
N ALA A 346 4.32 26.12 0.29
CA ALA A 346 5.53 26.92 0.28
C ALA A 346 5.24 28.43 0.19
N ARG A 347 5.96 29.23 0.97
CA ARG A 347 5.89 30.70 0.95
C ARG A 347 7.09 31.35 0.27
N ASN A 348 8.13 30.59 0.01
CA ASN A 348 9.39 31.03 -0.59
C ASN A 348 10.09 29.82 -1.27
N GLU A 349 11.19 30.09 -1.97
CA GLU A 349 11.92 29.06 -2.73
C GLU A 349 12.54 27.97 -1.84
N GLU A 350 12.99 28.31 -0.63
CA GLU A 350 13.55 27.35 0.31
C GLU A 350 12.49 26.34 0.77
N GLU A 351 11.31 26.83 1.18
CA GLU A 351 10.16 25.98 1.52
C GLU A 351 9.67 25.18 0.32
N LEU A 352 9.74 25.73 -0.89
CA LEU A 352 9.35 25.03 -2.12
C LEU A 352 10.26 23.81 -2.35
N GLN A 353 11.58 23.97 -2.25
CA GLN A 353 12.50 22.84 -2.38
C GLN A 353 12.35 21.85 -1.21
N PHE A 354 12.10 22.35 0.00
CA PHE A 354 11.83 21.51 1.17
C PHE A 354 10.58 20.62 0.97
N TYR A 355 9.45 21.18 0.55
CA TYR A 355 8.23 20.41 0.33
C TYR A 355 8.35 19.45 -0.86
N LYS A 356 9.05 19.83 -1.94
CA LYS A 356 9.38 18.90 -3.03
C LYS A 356 10.19 17.71 -2.54
N PHE A 357 11.22 17.97 -1.73
CA PHE A 357 12.06 16.92 -1.16
C PHE A 357 11.23 15.97 -0.28
N ASN A 358 10.43 16.51 0.65
CA ASN A 358 9.58 15.69 1.52
C ASN A 358 8.55 14.85 0.74
N ALA A 359 7.91 15.44 -0.28
CA ALA A 359 6.94 14.75 -1.12
C ALA A 359 7.57 13.54 -1.83
N LYS A 360 8.79 13.71 -2.37
CA LYS A 360 9.55 12.61 -2.98
C LYS A 360 10.04 11.61 -1.94
N LEU A 361 10.51 12.08 -0.78
CA LEU A 361 11.10 11.24 0.27
C LEU A 361 10.07 10.24 0.78
N GLN A 362 8.86 10.70 1.10
CA GLN A 362 7.80 9.87 1.67
C GLN A 362 7.46 8.66 0.78
N VAL A 363 7.36 8.85 -0.54
CA VAL A 363 6.95 7.81 -1.50
C VAL A 363 8.10 6.96 -2.05
N SER A 364 9.31 7.13 -1.51
CA SER A 364 10.52 6.43 -1.97
C SER A 364 11.28 5.78 -0.79
N ILE A 365 12.39 6.36 -0.36
CA ILE A 365 13.25 5.79 0.70
C ILE A 365 12.75 6.13 2.12
N TRP A 366 11.69 6.96 2.24
CA TRP A 366 10.97 7.38 3.45
C TRP A 366 11.77 8.21 4.46
N GLY A 367 13.03 7.86 4.71
CA GLY A 367 13.94 8.53 5.63
C GLY A 367 15.39 8.55 5.13
N ALA A 368 16.34 8.62 6.06
CA ALA A 368 17.75 8.58 5.73
C ALA A 368 18.16 7.22 5.14
N LYS A 369 19.32 7.20 4.47
CA LYS A 369 19.99 5.95 4.06
C LYS A 369 20.08 5.03 5.29
N TYR A 370 19.70 3.76 5.14
CA TYR A 370 19.66 2.73 6.19
C TYR A 370 18.47 2.78 7.17
N THR A 371 17.43 3.60 6.93
CA THR A 371 16.16 3.46 7.65
C THR A 371 15.62 2.05 7.42
N LEU A 372 15.51 1.25 8.48
CA LEU A 372 15.18 -0.18 8.40
C LEU A 372 13.71 -0.36 8.05
N GLY A 373 13.41 -1.24 7.11
CA GLY A 373 12.04 -1.64 6.75
C GLY A 373 11.20 -0.61 5.98
N LEU A 374 11.62 0.66 5.91
CA LEU A 374 10.81 1.74 5.33
C LEU A 374 11.14 2.10 3.87
N TYR A 375 12.20 1.53 3.30
CA TYR A 375 12.45 1.63 1.88
C TYR A 375 11.23 1.13 1.09
N ASP A 376 10.74 1.97 0.19
CA ASP A 376 9.58 1.71 -0.66
C ASP A 376 8.31 1.39 0.15
N TYR A 377 8.18 1.88 1.40
CA TYR A 377 7.01 1.63 2.25
C TYR A 377 5.72 2.18 1.66
N ALA A 378 5.79 3.45 1.24
CA ALA A 378 4.70 4.16 0.58
C ALA A 378 4.93 4.22 -0.93
N SER A 379 5.34 3.09 -1.53
CA SER A 379 5.55 2.97 -2.97
C SER A 379 4.31 3.37 -3.78
N LYS A 380 4.54 3.84 -5.02
CA LYS A 380 3.48 4.29 -5.92
C LYS A 380 3.77 3.87 -7.35
N PHE A 381 2.81 3.23 -8.00
CA PHE A 381 2.79 3.14 -9.45
C PHE A 381 2.31 4.48 -10.03
N TRP A 382 3.22 5.44 -10.07
CA TRP A 382 3.02 6.74 -10.73
C TRP A 382 3.99 6.93 -11.88
N SER A 383 3.52 7.58 -12.94
CA SER A 383 4.38 8.16 -13.95
C SER A 383 5.29 9.22 -13.31
N GLY A 384 6.53 9.26 -13.76
CA GLY A 384 7.63 9.98 -13.11
C GLY A 384 8.35 9.15 -12.06
N MET A 385 7.63 8.42 -11.19
CA MET A 385 8.27 7.44 -10.31
C MET A 385 8.83 6.26 -11.12
N MET A 386 8.08 5.73 -12.10
CA MET A 386 8.60 4.65 -12.96
C MET A 386 9.85 5.10 -13.72
N ARG A 387 9.77 6.25 -14.39
CA ARG A 387 10.87 6.81 -15.18
C ARG A 387 12.12 7.12 -14.36
N ASP A 388 11.97 7.83 -13.23
CA ASP A 388 13.11 8.46 -12.56
C ASP A 388 13.53 7.78 -11.25
N TYR A 389 12.75 6.82 -10.75
CA TYR A 389 13.07 6.11 -9.51
C TYR A 389 13.11 4.58 -9.69
N TYR A 390 12.07 3.94 -10.21
CA TYR A 390 12.05 2.47 -10.32
C TYR A 390 12.92 1.94 -11.47
N ALA A 391 12.75 2.47 -12.69
CA ALA A 391 13.50 1.98 -13.85
C ALA A 391 15.03 2.15 -13.70
N PRO A 392 15.56 3.30 -13.21
CA PRO A 392 17.00 3.45 -12.99
C PRO A 392 17.58 2.43 -11.99
N ARG A 393 16.84 2.09 -10.93
CA ARG A 393 17.27 1.04 -9.97
C ARG A 393 17.40 -0.32 -10.65
N TRP A 394 16.39 -0.71 -11.43
CA TRP A 394 16.42 -1.96 -12.19
C TRP A 394 17.51 -1.96 -13.27
N HIS A 395 17.77 -0.84 -13.93
CA HIS A 395 18.86 -0.72 -14.89
C HIS A 395 20.24 -0.95 -14.24
N VAL A 396 20.50 -0.33 -13.09
CA VAL A 396 21.75 -0.54 -12.34
C VAL A 396 21.91 -2.00 -11.92
N PHE A 397 20.82 -2.64 -11.48
CA PHE A 397 20.81 -4.06 -11.13
C PHE A 397 21.14 -4.95 -12.33
N LEU A 398 20.40 -4.80 -13.43
CA LEU A 398 20.58 -5.59 -14.65
C LEU A 398 21.97 -5.40 -15.26
N ASP A 399 22.48 -4.16 -15.31
CA ASP A 399 23.84 -3.85 -15.78
C ASP A 399 24.91 -4.50 -14.89
N THR A 400 24.76 -4.43 -13.57
CA THR A 400 25.72 -5.02 -12.63
C THR A 400 25.77 -6.54 -12.77
N LEU A 401 24.61 -7.19 -12.85
CA LEU A 401 24.54 -8.63 -13.10
C LEU A 401 25.11 -8.99 -14.49
N ALA A 402 24.74 -8.28 -15.55
CA ALA A 402 25.28 -8.56 -16.88
C ALA A 402 26.83 -8.53 -16.90
N ARG A 403 27.45 -7.56 -16.22
CA ARG A 403 28.91 -7.47 -16.07
C ARG A 403 29.48 -8.66 -15.31
N CYS A 404 28.89 -9.03 -14.17
CA CYS A 404 29.32 -10.19 -13.41
C CYS A 404 29.25 -11.50 -14.22
N LEU A 405 28.19 -11.71 -15.02
CA LEU A 405 28.10 -12.87 -15.92
C LEU A 405 29.16 -12.84 -17.03
N PHE A 406 29.38 -11.67 -17.63
CA PHE A 406 30.33 -11.53 -18.73
C PHE A 406 31.79 -11.69 -18.27
N GLU A 407 32.11 -11.20 -17.07
CA GLU A 407 33.46 -11.23 -16.49
C GLU A 407 33.73 -12.47 -15.62
N ASP A 408 32.72 -13.33 -15.43
CA ASP A 408 32.76 -14.49 -14.53
C ASP A 408 33.19 -14.11 -13.10
N GLN A 409 32.53 -13.09 -12.54
CA GLN A 409 32.81 -12.55 -11.20
C GLN A 409 31.62 -12.70 -10.26
N PRO A 410 31.85 -12.96 -8.96
CA PRO A 410 30.76 -12.99 -7.98
C PRO A 410 30.14 -11.60 -7.79
N LEU A 411 28.84 -11.55 -7.50
CA LEU A 411 28.15 -10.30 -7.18
C LEU A 411 28.63 -9.73 -5.85
N ASN A 412 29.13 -8.50 -5.87
CA ASN A 412 29.34 -7.71 -4.65
C ASN A 412 28.06 -6.92 -4.31
N VAL A 413 27.28 -7.45 -3.37
CA VAL A 413 25.99 -6.87 -2.95
C VAL A 413 26.15 -5.47 -2.35
N THR A 414 27.22 -5.22 -1.59
CA THR A 414 27.49 -3.88 -1.03
C THR A 414 27.73 -2.87 -2.15
N TYR A 415 28.52 -3.24 -3.15
CA TYR A 415 28.78 -2.39 -4.31
C TYR A 415 27.51 -2.11 -5.12
N LEU A 416 26.70 -3.15 -5.40
CA LEU A 416 25.41 -3.00 -6.06
C LEU A 416 24.50 -2.03 -5.30
N ASN A 417 24.38 -2.19 -3.98
CA ASN A 417 23.54 -1.33 -3.14
C ASN A 417 24.03 0.13 -3.10
N GLU A 418 25.33 0.37 -3.14
CA GLU A 418 25.88 1.74 -3.26
C GLU A 418 25.60 2.34 -4.64
N ARG A 419 25.74 1.55 -5.72
CA ARG A 419 25.39 2.02 -7.07
C ARG A 419 23.92 2.37 -7.19
N ILE A 420 23.02 1.50 -6.73
CA ILE A 420 21.57 1.76 -6.73
C ILE A 420 21.28 3.06 -5.97
N PHE A 421 21.90 3.28 -4.82
CA PHE A 421 21.71 4.51 -4.06
C PHE A 421 22.20 5.75 -4.83
N LEU A 422 23.44 5.74 -5.32
CA LEU A 422 24.05 6.93 -5.92
C LEU A 422 23.49 7.25 -7.32
N GLU A 423 23.30 6.22 -8.16
CA GLU A 423 22.94 6.38 -9.57
C GLU A 423 21.43 6.51 -9.79
N ALA A 424 20.60 6.03 -8.85
CA ALA A 424 19.14 6.07 -8.98
C ALA A 424 18.45 6.80 -7.81
N GLU A 425 18.59 6.32 -6.58
CA GLU A 425 17.81 6.83 -5.43
C GLU A 425 18.17 8.28 -5.08
N PHE A 426 19.47 8.60 -5.00
CA PHE A 426 19.96 9.95 -4.72
C PHE A 426 19.79 10.88 -5.92
N ALA A 427 19.93 10.36 -7.14
CA ALA A 427 19.70 11.10 -8.37
C ALA A 427 18.25 11.60 -8.47
N PHE A 428 17.27 10.80 -8.02
CA PHE A 428 15.86 11.17 -7.98
C PHE A 428 15.59 12.44 -7.13
N PHE A 429 16.38 12.68 -6.08
CA PHE A 429 16.26 13.87 -5.24
C PHE A 429 17.03 15.08 -5.77
N THR A 430 18.20 14.84 -6.36
CA THR A 430 19.11 15.93 -6.77
C THR A 430 18.84 16.44 -8.17
N TRP A 431 18.26 15.61 -9.04
CA TRP A 431 17.92 16.02 -10.39
C TRP A 431 16.60 16.80 -10.41
N GLN A 432 16.65 18.01 -10.96
CA GLN A 432 15.50 18.88 -11.18
C GLN A 432 14.77 18.44 -12.46
N ALA A 433 14.05 17.32 -12.36
CA ALA A 433 13.15 16.87 -13.41
C ALA A 433 11.79 17.57 -13.31
N ASP A 434 11.19 17.87 -14.47
CA ASP A 434 9.81 18.35 -14.55
C ASP A 434 8.84 17.16 -14.43
N TYR A 435 7.84 17.31 -13.55
CA TYR A 435 6.74 16.37 -13.36
C TYR A 435 5.41 17.06 -13.68
N PRO A 436 4.90 16.92 -14.91
CA PRO A 436 3.62 17.48 -15.31
C PRO A 436 2.44 17.00 -14.44
N THR A 437 1.46 17.88 -14.25
CA THR A 437 0.22 17.62 -13.51
C THR A 437 -0.94 17.19 -14.40
N ASP A 438 -0.75 17.21 -15.72
CA ASP A 438 -1.74 16.78 -16.69
C ASP A 438 -1.13 15.93 -17.81
N THR A 439 -1.99 15.20 -18.51
CA THR A 439 -1.59 14.29 -19.57
C THR A 439 -1.02 15.01 -20.79
N LYS A 440 -1.35 16.28 -21.03
CA LYS A 440 -0.82 17.06 -22.16
C LYS A 440 0.64 17.46 -21.91
N GLY A 441 0.98 17.89 -20.69
CA GLY A 441 2.36 18.14 -20.28
C GLY A 441 3.19 16.86 -20.29
N MET A 442 2.58 15.71 -20.04
CA MET A 442 3.27 14.41 -20.23
C MET A 442 3.64 14.16 -21.71
N GLN A 443 2.84 14.58 -22.69
CA GLN A 443 3.17 14.45 -24.13
C GLN A 443 4.46 15.18 -24.52
N SER A 444 4.73 16.34 -23.90
CA SER A 444 5.98 17.06 -24.16
C SER A 444 7.19 16.40 -23.50
N THR A 445 6.96 15.58 -22.46
CA THR A 445 8.02 14.97 -21.66
C THR A 445 8.36 13.56 -22.15
N ILE A 446 7.37 12.82 -22.65
CA ILE A 446 7.55 11.48 -23.23
C ILE A 446 7.26 11.57 -24.73
N GLN A 447 8.32 11.49 -25.56
CA GLN A 447 8.20 11.60 -27.01
C GLN A 447 7.26 10.52 -27.58
N ASN A 448 6.36 10.92 -28.48
CA ASN A 448 5.45 10.04 -29.24
C ASN A 448 4.34 9.32 -28.44
N VAL A 449 3.98 9.76 -27.24
CA VAL A 449 2.86 9.18 -26.49
C VAL A 449 1.52 9.73 -26.99
N GLN A 450 0.65 8.85 -27.51
CA GLN A 450 -0.78 9.15 -27.61
C GLN A 450 -1.39 9.08 -26.21
N CYS A 451 -1.90 10.19 -25.65
CA CYS A 451 -2.48 10.20 -24.29
C CYS A 451 -3.87 9.58 -24.18
N ASP A 452 -4.32 8.85 -25.18
CA ASP A 452 -5.57 8.11 -25.08
C ASP A 452 -5.29 6.80 -24.34
N SER A 453 -5.62 6.76 -23.05
CA SER A 453 -5.43 5.57 -22.20
C SER A 453 -6.01 4.27 -22.79
N ILE A 454 -7.18 4.30 -23.45
CA ILE A 454 -7.75 3.13 -24.13
C ILE A 454 -6.82 2.64 -25.26
N THR A 455 -6.35 3.54 -26.12
CA THR A 455 -5.45 3.21 -27.23
C THR A 455 -4.13 2.62 -26.73
N ILE A 456 -3.54 3.19 -25.66
CA ILE A 456 -2.35 2.63 -25.03
C ILE A 456 -2.63 1.23 -24.51
N VAL A 457 -3.70 1.04 -23.74
CA VAL A 457 -4.05 -0.27 -23.18
C VAL A 457 -4.27 -1.30 -24.29
N GLN A 458 -4.96 -0.96 -25.38
CA GLN A 458 -5.15 -1.84 -26.53
C GLN A 458 -3.82 -2.23 -27.20
N SER A 459 -2.88 -1.28 -27.31
CA SER A 459 -1.53 -1.53 -27.83
C SER A 459 -0.76 -2.50 -26.93
N LEU A 460 -0.78 -2.27 -25.62
CA LEU A 460 -0.11 -3.12 -24.63
C LEU A 460 -0.74 -4.52 -24.57
N PHE A 461 -2.08 -4.60 -24.66
CA PHE A 461 -2.79 -5.87 -24.76
C PHE A 461 -2.32 -6.66 -26.00
N LYS A 462 -2.22 -6.01 -27.15
CA LYS A 462 -1.69 -6.64 -28.37
C LYS A 462 -0.24 -7.09 -28.21
N LYS A 463 0.61 -6.27 -27.58
CA LYS A 463 2.04 -6.55 -27.34
C LYS A 463 2.23 -7.77 -26.44
N TYR A 464 1.49 -7.85 -25.33
CA TYR A 464 1.80 -8.81 -24.26
C TYR A 464 0.87 -10.02 -24.19
N ARG A 465 -0.35 -10.00 -24.76
CA ARG A 465 -1.33 -11.09 -24.60
C ARG A 465 -0.79 -12.48 -24.94
N GLN A 466 0.08 -12.60 -25.94
CA GLN A 466 0.63 -13.88 -26.37
C GLN A 466 1.59 -14.44 -25.32
N ALA A 467 2.53 -13.61 -24.84
CA ALA A 467 3.45 -14.00 -23.78
C ALA A 467 2.71 -14.32 -22.48
N LEU A 468 1.69 -13.51 -22.15
CA LEU A 468 0.87 -13.68 -20.96
C LEU A 468 0.02 -14.95 -20.99
N SER A 469 -0.48 -15.37 -22.15
CA SER A 469 -1.24 -16.62 -22.31
C SER A 469 -0.40 -17.88 -22.05
N GLN A 470 0.93 -17.74 -22.06
CA GLN A 470 1.88 -18.83 -21.79
C GLN A 470 2.38 -18.81 -20.35
N LEU A 471 1.93 -17.86 -19.53
CA LEU A 471 2.30 -17.80 -18.12
C LEU A 471 1.82 -19.05 -17.40
N ARG A 472 2.77 -19.73 -16.77
CA ARG A 472 2.50 -20.70 -15.73
C ARG A 472 2.98 -20.10 -14.44
N PHE A 473 2.05 -19.69 -13.60
CA PHE A 473 2.36 -19.46 -12.20
C PHE A 473 2.47 -20.84 -11.55
N PRO A 474 3.51 -21.11 -10.75
CA PRO A 474 3.55 -22.36 -10.00
C PRO A 474 2.28 -22.44 -9.13
N ASP A 475 1.58 -23.58 -9.18
CA ASP A 475 0.56 -23.90 -8.18
C ASP A 475 1.29 -24.03 -6.85
N VAL A 476 1.23 -23.00 -6.01
CA VAL A 476 1.88 -23.06 -4.70
C VAL A 476 0.91 -23.72 -3.73
N SER A 477 1.05 -25.03 -3.56
CA SER A 477 0.42 -25.74 -2.45
C SER A 477 1.11 -25.34 -1.13
N TYR A 478 0.35 -24.88 -0.14
CA TYR A 478 0.83 -24.83 1.24
C TYR A 478 -0.07 -25.57 2.22
N SER A 479 0.58 -26.28 3.13
CA SER A 479 0.02 -26.90 4.33
C SER A 479 -0.50 -25.82 5.28
N ARG A 480 -1.66 -26.08 5.87
CA ARG A 480 -2.43 -25.21 6.79
C ARG A 480 -1.72 -24.76 8.08
N ASP A 481 -0.46 -25.07 8.31
CA ASP A 481 0.18 -24.95 9.64
C ASP A 481 1.05 -23.70 9.84
N ASP A 482 1.28 -22.85 8.84
CA ASP A 482 1.97 -21.55 9.03
C ASP A 482 0.97 -20.40 9.20
N GLN A 483 0.32 -20.37 10.37
CA GLN A 483 -0.33 -19.16 10.89
C GLN A 483 0.65 -18.24 11.64
N THR A 484 1.95 -18.40 11.43
CA THR A 484 2.92 -17.41 11.90
C THR A 484 3.09 -16.35 10.81
N TYR A 485 2.33 -15.26 10.94
CA TYR A 485 2.61 -14.04 10.19
C TYR A 485 4.08 -13.68 10.42
N PRO A 486 4.89 -13.47 9.36
CA PRO A 486 6.23 -13.01 9.55
C PRO A 486 6.14 -11.61 10.18
N HIS A 487 6.83 -11.44 11.30
CA HIS A 487 7.05 -10.19 12.04
C HIS A 487 7.80 -9.11 11.21
N THR A 488 7.77 -9.19 9.87
CA THR A 488 8.59 -8.41 8.93
C THR A 488 8.04 -7.02 8.63
N TYR A 489 6.82 -6.70 9.07
CA TYR A 489 6.29 -5.34 9.00
C TYR A 489 6.50 -4.54 10.29
N LEU A 490 6.90 -5.19 11.38
CA LEU A 490 7.01 -4.60 12.72
C LEU A 490 8.43 -4.68 13.31
N ASN A 491 9.46 -4.97 12.51
CA ASN A 491 10.87 -4.91 12.93
C ASN A 491 11.76 -4.28 11.87
#